data_AF-A0A661CL26-F1
#
_entry.id   AF-A0A661CL26-F1
#
_cell.length_a   1.000
_cell.length_b   1.000
_cell.length_c   1.000
_cell.angle_alpha   90.00
_cell.angle_beta   90.00
_cell.angle_gamma   90.00
#
_symmetry.space_group_name_H-M   'P 1'
#
loop_
_entity.id
_entity.type
_entity.pdbx_description
1 polymer ?
#
loop_
_entity_poly.entity_id
_entity_poly.type
_entity_poly.pdbx_seq_one_letter_code
_entity_poly.pdbx_strand_id
1 'polypeptide(L)'
;MEQQNKIEAVIERDIDLLLLEEFNVSESFCQWFLSTIRSPKFGFESLGAWHSVTEPSLGECDLVVLFKASNSKLALLIENKIDAVAQPQQGHRYKLRGDLGIKNGFWTEFITCMVAPQLYLDKEPDAAVYDSNVSYEQIAQWFISEYTSDKRYQYKSYILNEAVAQNRRGYTVKPDERVTEFWSKYWLLASNKFPELELKKPGIKPANSDWLYFRPSVFDKRFSIVHKLERGDVDLQIAGAAERLEELETLLDGYEVGVAKAGKSAAVRLQVNSIDRFAPFESQQQVVENGLNAAIKLIEIGKLLSKKFFVPH
;
A
#
# COMPACT_ATOMS: atom_id res chain seq x y z
N MET A 1 25.35 15.12 13.76
CA MET A 1 25.34 14.48 12.43
C MET A 1 25.79 13.02 12.48
N GLU A 2 26.90 12.68 13.16
CA GLU A 2 27.39 11.27 13.21
C GLU A 2 26.45 10.25 13.88
N GLN A 3 25.46 10.71 14.67
CA GLN A 3 24.44 9.86 15.29
C GLN A 3 23.09 9.85 14.55
N GLN A 4 22.98 10.55 13.42
CA GLN A 4 21.77 10.55 12.59
C GLN A 4 21.91 9.54 11.46
N ASN A 5 20.81 8.87 11.09
CA ASN A 5 20.76 8.06 9.88
C ASN A 5 21.10 8.92 8.66
N LYS A 6 21.85 8.36 7.71
CA LYS A 6 22.27 9.10 6.50
C LYS A 6 21.11 9.38 5.56
N ILE A 7 20.02 8.61 5.69
CA ILE A 7 18.78 8.75 4.93
C ILE A 7 17.58 8.62 5.89
N GLU A 8 16.53 9.42 5.71
CA GLU A 8 15.33 9.42 6.58
C GLU A 8 14.55 8.11 6.43
N ALA A 9 14.39 7.64 5.19
CA ALA A 9 13.70 6.40 4.83
C ALA A 9 14.18 5.94 3.45
N VAL A 10 14.21 4.63 3.23
CA VAL A 10 14.34 4.03 1.89
C VAL A 10 12.96 3.66 1.39
N ILE A 11 12.66 4.01 0.14
CA ILE A 11 11.45 3.58 -0.59
C ILE A 11 11.84 2.65 -1.75
N GLU A 12 10.88 1.90 -2.32
CA GLU A 12 11.17 0.93 -3.40
C GLU A 12 11.97 1.58 -4.54
N ARG A 13 11.62 2.82 -4.92
CA ARG A 13 12.31 3.57 -5.99
C ARG A 13 13.81 3.76 -5.73
N ASP A 14 14.24 3.91 -4.49
CA ASP A 14 15.66 4.06 -4.16
C ASP A 14 16.43 2.77 -4.47
N ILE A 15 15.80 1.63 -4.18
CA ILE A 15 16.36 0.31 -4.49
C ILE A 15 16.29 0.03 -6.00
N ASP A 16 15.20 0.39 -6.67
CA ASP A 16 15.07 0.25 -8.12
C ASP A 16 16.22 0.95 -8.85
N LEU A 17 16.50 2.20 -8.48
CA LEU A 17 17.55 3.00 -9.11
C LEU A 17 18.96 2.48 -8.78
N LEU A 18 19.16 1.98 -7.56
CA LEU A 18 20.41 1.33 -7.17
C LEU A 18 20.67 0.09 -8.02
N LEU A 19 19.67 -0.78 -8.19
CA LEU A 19 19.78 -1.99 -9.00
C LEU A 19 19.89 -1.67 -10.49
N LEU A 20 19.13 -0.69 -10.97
CA LEU A 20 19.21 -0.19 -12.35
C LEU A 20 20.64 0.26 -12.69
N GLU A 21 21.28 1.01 -11.80
CA GLU A 21 22.67 1.42 -11.98
C GLU A 21 23.57 0.19 -12.12
N GLU A 22 23.54 -0.73 -11.15
CA GLU A 22 24.42 -1.91 -11.17
C GLU A 22 24.22 -2.80 -12.40
N PHE A 23 22.97 -3.05 -12.81
CA PHE A 23 22.70 -3.86 -13.99
C PHE A 23 23.18 -3.22 -15.30
N ASN A 24 23.36 -1.89 -15.33
CA ASN A 24 23.87 -1.18 -16.50
C ASN A 24 25.39 -0.95 -16.47
N VAL A 25 26.03 -0.91 -15.28
CA VAL A 25 27.45 -0.51 -15.16
C VAL A 25 28.37 -1.61 -14.65
N SER A 26 27.85 -2.68 -14.07
CA SER A 26 28.62 -3.69 -13.35
C SER A 26 28.38 -5.10 -13.91
N GLU A 27 29.29 -5.55 -14.78
CA GLU A 27 29.24 -6.89 -15.37
C GLU A 27 29.42 -7.99 -14.29
N SER A 28 30.24 -7.74 -13.27
CA SER A 28 30.40 -8.66 -12.13
C SER A 28 29.11 -8.81 -11.32
N PHE A 29 28.38 -7.71 -11.10
CA PHE A 29 27.06 -7.76 -10.46
C PHE A 29 26.07 -8.56 -11.29
N CYS A 30 26.01 -8.27 -12.60
CA CYS A 30 25.15 -8.98 -13.55
C CYS A 30 25.38 -10.50 -13.53
N GLN A 31 26.64 -10.92 -13.58
CA GLN A 31 27.02 -12.33 -13.54
C GLN A 31 26.67 -12.99 -12.20
N TRP A 32 26.97 -12.31 -11.09
CA TRP A 32 26.62 -12.80 -9.76
C TRP A 32 25.10 -12.95 -9.59
N PHE A 33 24.33 -11.92 -9.94
CA PHE A 33 22.88 -11.93 -9.79
C PHE A 33 22.27 -13.06 -10.61
N LEU A 34 22.67 -13.19 -11.87
CA LEU A 34 22.20 -14.26 -12.75
C LEU A 34 22.56 -15.64 -12.18
N SER A 35 23.78 -15.80 -11.66
CA SER A 35 24.22 -17.06 -11.04
C SER A 35 23.43 -17.43 -9.77
N THR A 36 22.91 -16.44 -9.06
CA THR A 36 22.09 -16.62 -7.86
C THR A 36 20.71 -17.21 -8.22
N ILE A 37 20.15 -16.81 -9.36
CA ILE A 37 18.80 -17.24 -9.78
C ILE A 37 18.80 -18.43 -10.74
N ARG A 38 19.91 -18.68 -11.45
CA ARG A 38 20.04 -19.78 -12.41
C ARG A 38 21.51 -20.12 -12.63
N SER A 39 21.86 -21.41 -12.66
CA SER A 39 23.20 -21.82 -13.09
C SER A 39 23.43 -21.40 -14.56
N PRO A 40 24.37 -20.48 -14.84
CA PRO A 40 24.60 -20.04 -16.20
C PRO A 40 25.23 -21.20 -16.98
N LYS A 41 24.59 -21.60 -18.09
CA LYS A 41 25.12 -22.65 -18.98
C LYS A 41 26.21 -22.13 -19.92
N PHE A 42 26.31 -20.81 -20.11
CA PHE A 42 27.22 -20.12 -21.03
C PHE A 42 27.60 -18.74 -20.47
N GLY A 43 28.60 -18.08 -21.06
CA GLY A 43 28.91 -16.68 -20.76
C GLY A 43 27.80 -15.77 -21.27
N PHE A 44 27.15 -15.05 -20.37
CA PHE A 44 26.15 -14.04 -20.69
C PHE A 44 26.82 -12.67 -20.72
N GLU A 45 26.37 -11.81 -21.64
CA GLU A 45 26.70 -10.39 -21.69
C GLU A 45 25.46 -9.59 -21.27
N SER A 46 25.60 -8.62 -20.36
CA SER A 46 24.52 -7.69 -20.06
C SER A 46 24.31 -6.72 -21.23
N LEU A 47 23.09 -6.66 -21.75
CA LEU A 47 22.68 -5.67 -22.76
C LEU A 47 22.18 -4.37 -22.15
N GLY A 48 21.89 -4.37 -20.84
CA GLY A 48 21.37 -3.24 -20.09
C GLY A 48 20.10 -3.56 -19.31
N ALA A 49 19.65 -2.56 -18.55
CA ALA A 49 18.44 -2.61 -17.76
C ALA A 49 17.60 -1.34 -17.90
N TRP A 50 16.28 -1.50 -17.78
CA TRP A 50 15.29 -0.45 -17.91
C TRP A 50 14.36 -0.46 -16.69
N HIS A 51 14.03 0.73 -16.20
CA HIS A 51 13.11 0.95 -15.08
C HIS A 51 11.71 1.27 -15.57
N SER A 52 10.69 0.84 -14.80
CA SER A 52 9.29 1.21 -15.01
C SER A 52 8.78 0.86 -16.42
N VAL A 53 9.02 -0.38 -16.86
CA VAL A 53 8.63 -0.82 -18.21
C VAL A 53 7.16 -1.22 -18.18
N THR A 54 6.30 -0.41 -18.80
CA THR A 54 4.84 -0.61 -18.78
C THR A 54 4.34 -1.37 -20.01
N GLU A 55 3.31 -2.20 -19.84
CA GLU A 55 2.50 -2.76 -20.92
C GLU A 55 1.03 -2.41 -20.63
N PRO A 56 0.29 -1.81 -21.58
CA PRO A 56 -1.04 -1.25 -21.35
C PRO A 56 -2.08 -2.16 -20.66
N SER A 57 -1.99 -3.47 -20.87
CA SER A 57 -2.96 -4.47 -20.38
C SER A 57 -2.44 -5.32 -19.22
N LEU A 58 -1.11 -5.40 -19.03
CA LEU A 58 -0.45 -6.29 -18.06
C LEU A 58 0.24 -5.52 -16.94
N GLY A 59 0.29 -4.19 -17.01
CA GLY A 59 0.84 -3.33 -15.98
C GLY A 59 2.33 -3.05 -16.12
N GLU A 60 2.93 -2.57 -15.04
CA GLU A 60 4.33 -2.15 -14.96
C GLU A 60 5.22 -3.29 -14.45
N CYS A 61 6.45 -3.31 -14.97
CA CYS A 61 7.56 -4.09 -14.44
C CYS A 61 8.58 -3.13 -13.83
N ASP A 62 8.97 -3.31 -12.58
CA ASP A 62 9.86 -2.38 -11.88
C ASP A 62 11.20 -2.29 -12.60
N LEU A 63 11.83 -3.44 -12.88
CA LEU A 63 13.03 -3.52 -13.71
C LEU A 63 12.94 -4.65 -14.75
N VAL A 64 13.43 -4.37 -15.95
CA VAL A 64 13.70 -5.37 -16.98
C VAL A 64 15.18 -5.36 -17.30
N VAL A 65 15.86 -6.49 -17.14
CA VAL A 65 17.28 -6.66 -17.49
C VAL A 65 17.38 -7.61 -18.68
N LEU A 66 18.17 -7.27 -19.69
CA LEU A 66 18.38 -8.13 -20.85
C LEU A 66 19.80 -8.68 -20.87
N PHE A 67 19.91 -10.00 -21.05
CA PHE A 67 21.16 -10.70 -21.24
C PHE A 67 21.22 -11.34 -22.61
N LYS A 68 22.41 -11.43 -23.19
CA LYS A 68 22.66 -12.15 -24.43
C LYS A 68 23.59 -13.33 -24.18
N ALA A 69 23.22 -14.51 -24.68
CA ALA A 69 24.09 -15.67 -24.75
C ALA A 69 23.99 -16.31 -26.14
N SER A 70 25.05 -16.19 -26.93
CA SER A 70 25.09 -16.66 -28.32
C SER A 70 23.88 -16.15 -29.13
N ASN A 71 22.94 -17.05 -29.49
CA ASN A 71 21.71 -16.75 -30.25
C ASN A 71 20.47 -16.61 -29.36
N SER A 72 20.61 -16.69 -28.03
CA SER A 72 19.52 -16.48 -27.07
C SER A 72 19.61 -15.08 -26.47
N LYS A 73 18.44 -14.48 -26.24
CA LYS A 73 18.27 -13.28 -25.42
C LYS A 73 17.36 -13.61 -24.27
N LEU A 74 17.87 -13.49 -23.05
CA LEU A 74 17.16 -13.73 -21.81
C LEU A 74 16.69 -12.40 -21.23
N ALA A 75 15.40 -12.31 -20.89
CA ALA A 75 14.87 -11.23 -20.08
C ALA A 75 14.72 -11.64 -18.61
N LEU A 76 15.23 -10.82 -17.71
CA LEU A 76 14.96 -10.91 -16.28
C LEU A 76 13.95 -9.82 -15.92
N LEU A 77 12.74 -10.23 -15.53
CA LEU A 77 11.66 -9.35 -15.13
C LEU A 77 11.62 -9.29 -13.60
N ILE A 78 12.00 -8.16 -13.03
CA ILE A 78 12.17 -8.00 -11.59
C ILE A 78 11.02 -7.18 -11.03
N GLU A 79 10.39 -7.72 -9.98
CA GLU A 79 9.52 -6.98 -9.06
C GLU A 79 10.32 -6.69 -7.79
N ASN A 80 10.24 -5.45 -7.31
CA ASN A 80 10.89 -4.98 -6.10
C ASN A 80 9.87 -4.61 -5.01
N LYS A 81 10.12 -5.06 -3.78
CA LYS A 81 9.23 -4.80 -2.63
C LYS A 81 10.02 -4.56 -1.35
N ILE A 82 9.61 -3.54 -0.59
CA ILE A 82 10.09 -3.35 0.79
C ILE A 82 9.04 -3.82 1.78
N ASP A 83 7.85 -3.21 1.76
CA ASP A 83 6.79 -3.51 2.74
C ASP A 83 5.36 -3.46 2.14
N ALA A 84 5.22 -3.01 0.89
CA ALA A 84 3.93 -2.94 0.21
C ALA A 84 3.31 -4.34 0.05
N VAL A 85 2.00 -4.46 0.33
CA VAL A 85 1.25 -5.69 0.07
C VAL A 85 1.25 -5.96 -1.44
N ALA A 86 1.57 -7.19 -1.84
CA ALA A 86 1.53 -7.59 -3.25
C ALA A 86 0.14 -7.34 -3.85
N GLN A 87 0.08 -6.83 -5.07
CA GLN A 87 -1.20 -6.69 -5.74
C GLN A 87 -1.74 -8.09 -6.09
N PRO A 88 -3.06 -8.31 -6.06
CA PRO A 88 -3.63 -9.59 -6.44
C PRO A 88 -3.17 -10.03 -7.83
N GLN A 89 -2.69 -11.27 -7.94
CA GLN A 89 -2.21 -11.91 -9.19
C GLN A 89 -1.00 -11.23 -9.84
N GLN A 90 -0.21 -10.47 -9.09
CA GLN A 90 0.92 -9.73 -9.64
C GLN A 90 1.97 -10.65 -10.26
N GLY A 91 2.37 -11.73 -9.59
CA GLY A 91 3.29 -12.72 -10.19
C GLY A 91 2.77 -13.32 -11.50
N HIS A 92 1.46 -13.53 -11.64
CA HIS A 92 0.86 -14.05 -12.88
C HIS A 92 0.97 -13.05 -14.04
N ARG A 93 0.81 -11.75 -13.77
CA ARG A 93 0.97 -10.71 -14.79
C ARG A 93 2.40 -10.66 -15.33
N TYR A 94 3.39 -10.87 -14.47
CA TYR A 94 4.80 -10.96 -14.88
C TYR A 94 5.05 -12.13 -15.83
N LYS A 95 4.43 -13.30 -15.59
CA LYS A 95 4.49 -14.43 -16.52
C LYS A 95 3.89 -14.10 -17.88
N LEU A 96 2.67 -13.55 -17.89
CA LEU A 96 2.00 -13.14 -19.12
C LEU A 96 2.82 -12.10 -19.90
N ARG A 97 3.49 -11.17 -19.20
CA ARG A 97 4.39 -10.18 -19.80
C ARG A 97 5.60 -10.84 -20.46
N GLY A 98 6.23 -11.78 -19.75
CA GLY A 98 7.33 -12.59 -20.28
C GLY A 98 6.95 -13.30 -21.58
N ASP A 99 5.81 -13.97 -21.58
CA ASP A 99 5.28 -14.67 -22.76
C ASP A 99 4.97 -13.71 -23.91
N LEU A 100 4.39 -12.54 -23.62
CA LEU A 100 4.11 -11.53 -24.62
C LEU A 100 5.40 -10.98 -25.25
N GLY A 101 6.45 -10.78 -24.45
CA GLY A 101 7.75 -10.36 -24.98
C GLY A 101 8.41 -11.41 -25.87
N ILE A 102 8.20 -12.71 -25.61
CA ILE A 102 8.58 -13.77 -26.55
C ILE A 102 7.78 -13.66 -27.85
N LYS A 103 6.45 -13.55 -27.76
CA LYS A 103 5.56 -13.44 -28.93
C LYS A 103 5.91 -12.23 -29.82
N ASN A 104 6.31 -11.13 -29.20
CA ASN A 104 6.71 -9.90 -29.90
C ASN A 104 8.17 -9.91 -30.38
N GLY A 105 8.94 -10.97 -30.09
CA GLY A 105 10.34 -11.10 -30.50
C GLY A 105 11.31 -10.21 -29.72
N PHE A 106 10.92 -9.71 -28.54
CA PHE A 106 11.80 -8.89 -27.71
C PHE A 106 12.91 -9.70 -27.04
N TRP A 107 12.62 -10.95 -26.66
CA TRP A 107 13.54 -11.94 -26.08
C TRP A 107 13.11 -13.35 -26.47
N THR A 108 13.99 -14.33 -26.27
CA THR A 108 13.72 -15.76 -26.59
C THR A 108 13.36 -16.58 -25.37
N GLU A 109 13.74 -16.12 -24.17
CA GLU A 109 13.41 -16.73 -22.89
C GLU A 109 13.31 -15.64 -21.82
N PHE A 110 12.62 -15.91 -20.71
CA PHE A 110 12.55 -14.99 -19.58
C PHE A 110 12.56 -15.72 -18.23
N ILE A 111 12.90 -14.98 -17.18
CA ILE A 111 12.81 -15.39 -15.77
C ILE A 111 12.12 -14.24 -15.02
N THR A 112 11.12 -14.55 -14.20
CA THR A 112 10.50 -13.59 -13.30
C THR A 112 11.12 -13.69 -11.92
N CYS A 113 11.63 -12.59 -11.36
CA CYS A 113 12.30 -12.58 -10.07
C CYS A 113 11.67 -11.57 -9.11
N MET A 114 11.44 -11.96 -7.86
CA MET A 114 11.14 -10.99 -6.79
C MET A 114 12.42 -10.62 -6.05
N VAL A 115 12.59 -9.33 -5.78
CA VAL A 115 13.68 -8.78 -4.97
C VAL A 115 13.08 -8.03 -3.79
N ALA A 116 13.34 -8.51 -2.57
CA ALA A 116 12.76 -7.96 -1.36
C ALA A 116 13.58 -8.33 -0.11
N PRO A 117 13.35 -7.73 1.07
CA PRO A 117 13.91 -8.24 2.32
C PRO A 117 13.55 -9.71 2.54
N GLN A 118 14.46 -10.51 3.10
CA GLN A 118 14.21 -11.95 3.34
C GLN A 118 12.92 -12.18 4.15
N LEU A 119 12.68 -11.35 5.17
CA LEU A 119 11.48 -11.41 5.99
C LEU A 119 10.19 -11.19 5.20
N TYR A 120 10.23 -10.40 4.11
CA TYR A 120 9.11 -10.22 3.21
C TYR A 120 8.89 -11.47 2.37
N LEU A 121 9.95 -11.99 1.74
CA LEU A 121 9.93 -13.19 0.91
C LEU A 121 9.40 -14.42 1.66
N ASP A 122 9.74 -14.55 2.95
CA ASP A 122 9.28 -15.66 3.80
C ASP A 122 7.79 -15.58 4.16
N LYS A 123 7.20 -14.37 4.12
CA LYS A 123 5.82 -14.12 4.54
C LYS A 123 4.83 -14.04 3.39
N GLU A 124 5.27 -13.55 2.23
CA GLU A 124 4.39 -13.25 1.09
C GLU A 124 4.13 -14.50 0.24
N PRO A 125 2.89 -15.04 0.19
CA PRO A 125 2.59 -16.23 -0.60
C PRO A 125 2.83 -16.03 -2.11
N ASP A 126 2.67 -14.81 -2.62
CA ASP A 126 2.90 -14.52 -4.05
C ASP A 126 4.39 -14.57 -4.44
N ALA A 127 5.32 -14.51 -3.46
CA ALA A 127 6.74 -14.71 -3.73
C ALA A 127 7.05 -16.11 -4.29
N ALA A 128 6.18 -17.11 -4.04
CA ALA A 128 6.31 -18.45 -4.61
C ALA A 128 5.84 -18.54 -6.08
N VAL A 129 5.22 -17.49 -6.62
CA VAL A 129 4.75 -17.45 -8.02
C VAL A 129 5.86 -17.04 -8.99
N TYR A 130 6.86 -16.30 -8.51
CA TYR A 130 8.05 -15.94 -9.29
C TYR A 130 8.97 -17.17 -9.47
N ASP A 131 9.78 -17.19 -10.54
CA ASP A 131 10.71 -18.30 -10.81
C ASP A 131 11.84 -18.36 -9.78
N SER A 132 12.21 -17.19 -9.26
CA SER A 132 13.35 -17.02 -8.37
C SER A 132 13.14 -15.82 -7.46
N ASN A 133 13.81 -15.83 -6.31
CA ASN A 133 13.82 -14.71 -5.39
C ASN A 133 15.27 -14.39 -5.02
N VAL A 134 15.58 -13.09 -4.86
CA VAL A 134 16.88 -12.63 -4.36
C VAL A 134 16.63 -11.64 -3.23
N SER A 135 17.18 -11.91 -2.05
CA SER A 135 16.96 -11.02 -0.91
C SER A 135 17.86 -9.80 -0.92
N TYR A 136 17.38 -8.70 -0.33
CA TYR A 136 18.22 -7.52 -0.09
C TYR A 136 19.47 -7.86 0.72
N GLU A 137 19.36 -8.80 1.66
CA GLU A 137 20.49 -9.30 2.44
C GLU A 137 21.56 -9.96 1.56
N GLN A 138 21.18 -10.75 0.55
CA GLN A 138 22.14 -11.36 -0.40
C GLN A 138 22.85 -10.28 -1.22
N ILE A 139 22.13 -9.27 -1.70
CA ILE A 139 22.68 -8.17 -2.50
C ILE A 139 23.61 -7.30 -1.64
N ALA A 140 23.20 -6.99 -0.40
CA ALA A 140 24.01 -6.24 0.54
C ALA A 140 25.31 -6.97 0.89
N GLN A 141 25.25 -8.30 1.02
CA GLN A 141 26.40 -9.16 1.25
C GLN A 141 27.35 -9.20 0.06
N TRP A 142 26.83 -9.24 -1.17
CA TRP A 142 27.65 -9.22 -2.39
C TRP A 142 28.50 -7.94 -2.48
N PHE A 143 27.90 -6.79 -2.23
CA PHE A 143 28.60 -5.51 -2.26
C PHE A 143 29.80 -5.46 -1.31
N ILE A 144 29.68 -6.10 -0.15
CA ILE A 144 30.76 -6.12 0.83
C ILE A 144 31.70 -7.30 0.64
N SER A 145 31.33 -8.40 -0.03
CA SER A 145 32.24 -9.53 -0.26
C SER A 145 33.26 -9.24 -1.36
N GLU A 146 32.81 -8.63 -2.47
CA GLU A 146 33.66 -8.37 -3.63
C GLU A 146 34.48 -7.08 -3.49
N TYR A 147 33.99 -6.10 -2.71
CA TYR A 147 34.55 -4.75 -2.68
C TYR A 147 34.63 -4.14 -1.27
N THR A 148 35.03 -4.95 -0.28
CA THR A 148 35.14 -4.58 1.15
C THR A 148 35.71 -3.18 1.45
N SER A 149 36.67 -2.68 0.65
CA SER A 149 37.34 -1.38 0.86
C SER A 149 36.76 -0.20 0.07
N ASP A 150 35.82 -0.44 -0.85
CA ASP A 150 35.24 0.62 -1.68
C ASP A 150 34.04 1.27 -0.97
N LYS A 151 34.17 2.58 -0.71
CA LYS A 151 33.15 3.36 -0.01
C LYS A 151 31.81 3.44 -0.75
N ARG A 152 31.80 3.34 -2.08
CA ARG A 152 30.57 3.33 -2.90
C ARG A 152 29.76 2.07 -2.62
N TYR A 153 30.41 0.90 -2.66
CA TYR A 153 29.74 -0.37 -2.42
C TYR A 153 29.32 -0.53 -0.95
N GLN A 154 30.12 -0.03 0.00
CA GLN A 154 29.71 0.07 1.40
C GLN A 154 28.45 0.92 1.57
N TYR A 155 28.32 2.04 0.83
CA TYR A 155 27.13 2.89 0.88
C TYR A 155 25.90 2.21 0.26
N LYS A 156 26.07 1.50 -0.86
CA LYS A 156 24.98 0.71 -1.48
C LYS A 156 24.48 -0.39 -0.54
N SER A 157 25.39 -1.11 0.12
CA SER A 157 25.07 -2.07 1.17
C SER A 157 24.34 -1.41 2.35
N TYR A 158 24.73 -0.21 2.75
CA TYR A 158 24.05 0.56 3.80
C TYR A 158 22.57 0.85 3.45
N ILE A 159 22.28 1.29 2.21
CA ILE A 159 20.90 1.56 1.77
C ILE A 159 20.02 0.30 1.83
N LEU A 160 20.53 -0.84 1.34
CA LEU A 160 19.80 -2.12 1.42
C LEU A 160 19.53 -2.54 2.87
N ASN A 161 20.51 -2.36 3.76
CA ASN A 161 20.35 -2.68 5.18
C ASN A 161 19.35 -1.75 5.88
N GLU A 162 19.26 -0.47 5.51
CA GLU A 162 18.21 0.42 6.02
C GLU A 162 16.82 -0.06 5.58
N ALA A 163 16.65 -0.46 4.32
CA ALA A 163 15.39 -1.01 3.82
C ALA A 163 14.98 -2.31 4.55
N VAL A 164 15.94 -3.21 4.80
CA VAL A 164 15.73 -4.42 5.64
C VAL A 164 15.31 -4.04 7.05
N ALA A 165 16.00 -3.07 7.68
CA ALA A 165 15.66 -2.61 9.01
C ALA A 165 14.27 -1.95 9.07
N GLN A 166 13.88 -1.19 8.04
CA GLN A 166 12.54 -0.62 7.90
C GLN A 166 11.47 -1.69 7.78
N ASN A 167 11.65 -2.69 6.91
CA ASN A 167 10.73 -3.81 6.77
C ASN A 167 10.54 -4.56 8.11
N ARG A 168 11.62 -4.74 8.88
CA ARG A 168 11.56 -5.35 10.23
C ARG A 168 10.80 -4.50 11.25
N ARG A 169 10.92 -3.16 11.17
CA ARG A 169 10.21 -2.22 12.05
C ARG A 169 8.72 -2.10 11.71
N GLY A 170 8.35 -2.33 10.44
CA GLY A 170 7.00 -2.10 9.92
C GLY A 170 6.71 -0.62 9.65
N TYR A 171 5.55 -0.34 9.02
CA TYR A 171 5.12 1.02 8.65
C TYR A 171 5.21 1.97 9.83
N THR A 172 6.13 2.94 9.75
CA THR A 172 6.31 3.96 10.76
C THR A 172 5.51 5.18 10.33
N VAL A 173 4.42 5.46 11.04
CA VAL A 173 3.59 6.64 10.78
C VAL A 173 4.46 7.90 10.90
N LYS A 174 4.60 8.68 9.81
CA LYS A 174 5.16 10.03 9.92
C LYS A 174 4.15 10.92 10.66
N PRO A 175 4.42 11.35 11.89
CA PRO A 175 3.49 12.17 12.67
C PRO A 175 3.26 13.52 11.99
N ASP A 176 2.00 13.95 11.89
CA ASP A 176 1.65 15.36 11.81
C ASP A 176 1.07 15.77 13.17
N GLU A 177 1.78 16.66 13.87
CA GLU A 177 1.42 17.06 15.23
C GLU A 177 0.06 17.75 15.29
N ARG A 178 -0.27 18.58 14.27
CA ARG A 178 -1.55 19.30 14.22
C ARG A 178 -2.70 18.35 14.01
N VAL A 179 -2.56 17.41 13.08
CA VAL A 179 -3.60 16.39 12.84
C VAL A 179 -3.74 15.46 14.04
N THR A 180 -2.63 15.09 14.69
CA THR A 180 -2.65 14.26 15.91
C THR A 180 -3.36 14.98 17.06
N GLU A 181 -3.08 16.26 17.27
CA GLU A 181 -3.76 17.09 18.26
C GLU A 181 -5.25 17.23 17.94
N PHE A 182 -5.59 17.53 16.68
CA PHE A 182 -6.97 17.65 16.22
C PHE A 182 -7.77 16.37 16.48
N TRP A 183 -7.23 15.21 16.11
CA TRP A 183 -7.84 13.90 16.38
C TRP A 183 -8.02 13.65 17.88
N SER A 184 -7.05 14.06 18.70
CA SER A 184 -7.11 13.89 20.15
C SER A 184 -8.23 14.73 20.78
N LYS A 185 -8.36 16.00 20.35
CA LYS A 185 -9.44 16.90 20.80
C LYS A 185 -10.82 16.44 20.29
N TYR A 186 -10.90 16.00 19.03
CA TYR A 186 -12.10 15.39 18.46
C TYR A 186 -12.54 14.18 19.28
N TRP A 187 -11.61 13.26 19.59
CA TRP A 187 -11.89 12.08 20.40
C TRP A 187 -12.33 12.42 21.81
N LEU A 188 -11.70 13.41 22.45
CA LEU A 188 -12.08 13.86 23.78
C LEU A 188 -13.52 14.41 23.80
N LEU A 189 -13.86 15.25 22.83
CA LEU A 189 -15.22 15.78 22.70
C LEU A 189 -16.24 14.67 22.44
N ALA A 190 -15.95 13.78 21.49
CA ALA A 190 -16.83 12.65 21.16
C ALA A 190 -17.03 11.71 22.36
N SER A 191 -15.96 11.36 23.08
CA SER A 191 -16.03 10.45 24.22
C SER A 191 -16.80 11.04 25.41
N ASN A 192 -16.73 12.36 25.59
CA ASN A 192 -17.40 13.05 26.70
C ASN A 192 -18.88 13.36 26.41
N LYS A 193 -19.21 13.77 25.19
CA LYS A 193 -20.57 14.22 24.82
C LYS A 193 -21.39 13.18 24.06
N PHE A 194 -20.74 12.22 23.39
CA PHE A 194 -21.37 11.25 22.49
C PHE A 194 -20.77 9.83 22.69
N PRO A 195 -20.72 9.31 23.93
CA PRO A 195 -20.05 8.04 24.23
C PRO A 195 -20.59 6.84 23.43
N GLU A 196 -21.86 6.88 23.01
CA GLU A 196 -22.52 5.86 22.19
C GLU A 196 -21.92 5.69 20.78
N LEU A 197 -21.14 6.67 20.31
CA LEU A 197 -20.41 6.55 19.04
C LEU A 197 -19.20 5.62 19.14
N GLU A 198 -18.70 5.37 20.35
CA GLU A 198 -17.58 4.45 20.63
C GLU A 198 -16.35 4.73 19.74
N LEU A 199 -15.98 6.01 19.60
CA LEU A 199 -14.76 6.39 18.88
C LEU A 199 -13.53 5.90 19.64
N LYS A 200 -12.68 5.11 18.98
CA LYS A 200 -11.44 4.64 19.59
C LYS A 200 -10.45 5.80 19.79
N LYS A 201 -9.77 5.79 20.94
CA LYS A 201 -8.70 6.74 21.23
C LYS A 201 -7.64 6.70 20.13
N PRO A 202 -7.32 7.84 19.49
CA PRO A 202 -6.31 7.87 18.45
C PRO A 202 -4.89 7.77 19.04
N GLY A 203 -3.98 7.16 18.27
CA GLY A 203 -2.54 7.33 18.44
C GLY A 203 -2.03 8.47 17.55
N ILE A 204 -0.76 8.37 17.14
CA ILE A 204 -0.15 9.30 16.18
C ILE A 204 -0.87 9.25 14.82
N LYS A 205 -1.08 10.41 14.19
CA LYS A 205 -1.76 10.53 12.90
C LYS A 205 -0.89 11.22 11.85
N PRO A 206 -0.84 10.70 10.61
CA PRO A 206 -0.25 11.41 9.47
C PRO A 206 -1.21 12.48 8.92
N ALA A 207 -0.67 13.42 8.14
CA ALA A 207 -1.39 14.55 7.56
C ALA A 207 -2.65 14.19 6.74
N ASN A 208 -2.65 13.02 6.08
CA ASN A 208 -3.77 12.52 5.27
C ASN A 208 -4.86 11.79 6.08
N SER A 209 -4.79 11.78 7.41
CA SER A 209 -5.79 11.14 8.27
C SER A 209 -7.10 11.94 8.32
N ASP A 210 -7.97 11.70 7.36
CA ASP A 210 -9.22 12.46 7.18
C ASP A 210 -10.48 11.77 7.71
N TRP A 211 -10.48 10.43 7.82
CA TRP A 211 -11.72 9.67 8.07
C TRP A 211 -11.76 9.09 9.50
N LEU A 212 -12.73 9.54 10.29
CA LEU A 212 -13.00 8.99 11.62
C LEU A 212 -14.02 7.87 11.54
N TYR A 213 -13.66 6.71 12.09
CA TYR A 213 -14.50 5.52 12.10
C TYR A 213 -15.09 5.29 13.48
N PHE A 214 -16.41 5.30 13.56
CA PHE A 214 -17.20 4.94 14.73
C PHE A 214 -17.72 3.51 14.56
N ARG A 215 -17.65 2.73 15.64
CA ARG A 215 -18.15 1.36 15.69
C ARG A 215 -18.98 1.12 16.95
N PRO A 216 -20.17 1.72 17.05
CA PRO A 216 -21.07 1.49 18.16
C PRO A 216 -21.36 0.00 18.36
N SER A 217 -21.33 -0.49 19.60
CA SER A 217 -21.60 -1.89 19.95
C SER A 217 -23.02 -2.35 19.65
N VAL A 218 -23.95 -1.41 19.45
CA VAL A 218 -25.32 -1.68 19.01
C VAL A 218 -25.41 -2.22 17.58
N PHE A 219 -24.33 -2.07 16.80
CA PHE A 219 -24.24 -2.58 15.44
C PHE A 219 -23.59 -3.96 15.36
N ASP A 220 -24.04 -4.74 14.39
CA ASP A 220 -23.25 -5.88 13.94
C ASP A 220 -22.03 -5.42 13.10
N LYS A 221 -21.10 -6.33 12.84
CA LYS A 221 -19.82 -6.03 12.16
C LYS A 221 -19.96 -5.47 10.74
N ARG A 222 -21.15 -5.52 10.13
CA ARG A 222 -21.41 -5.00 8.77
C ARG A 222 -21.63 -3.50 8.77
N PHE A 223 -22.03 -2.91 9.89
CA PHE A 223 -22.28 -1.48 9.99
C PHE A 223 -21.10 -0.75 10.62
N SER A 224 -20.80 0.42 10.07
CA SER A 224 -19.89 1.39 10.69
C SER A 224 -20.29 2.79 10.28
N ILE A 225 -20.01 3.79 11.12
CA ILE A 225 -20.21 5.19 10.74
C ILE A 225 -18.85 5.81 10.45
N VAL A 226 -18.75 6.58 9.38
CA VAL A 226 -17.53 7.24 8.94
C VAL A 226 -17.79 8.71 8.74
N HIS A 227 -17.07 9.57 9.47
CA HIS A 227 -17.08 11.01 9.25
C HIS A 227 -15.85 11.41 8.47
N LYS A 228 -16.07 11.92 7.25
CA LYS A 228 -15.03 12.32 6.29
C LYS A 228 -14.86 13.83 6.37
N LEU A 229 -13.87 14.28 7.13
CA LEU A 229 -13.75 15.67 7.58
C LEU A 229 -13.72 16.66 6.42
N GLU A 230 -12.76 16.52 5.50
CA GLU A 230 -12.59 17.44 4.37
C GLU A 230 -13.76 17.41 3.38
N ARG A 231 -14.41 16.24 3.24
CA ARG A 231 -15.55 16.09 2.33
C ARG A 231 -16.87 16.65 2.87
N GLY A 232 -17.02 16.75 4.18
CA GLY A 232 -18.29 17.12 4.79
C GLY A 232 -19.35 16.01 4.71
N ASP A 233 -18.92 14.74 4.74
CA ASP A 233 -19.84 13.59 4.70
C ASP A 233 -19.82 12.84 6.03
N VAL A 234 -20.99 12.48 6.55
CA VAL A 234 -21.14 11.42 7.56
C VAL A 234 -21.90 10.25 6.95
N ASP A 235 -21.23 9.10 6.84
CA ASP A 235 -21.75 7.91 6.18
C ASP A 235 -22.00 6.79 7.20
N LEU A 236 -23.21 6.24 7.24
CA LEU A 236 -23.45 4.89 7.73
C LEU A 236 -23.13 3.92 6.59
N GLN A 237 -22.01 3.21 6.70
CA GLN A 237 -21.59 2.21 5.73
C GLN A 237 -22.09 0.82 6.09
N ILE A 238 -22.65 0.13 5.10
CA ILE A 238 -23.20 -1.22 5.20
C ILE A 238 -22.40 -2.15 4.29
N ALA A 239 -21.55 -2.97 4.87
CA ALA A 239 -20.66 -3.87 4.14
C ALA A 239 -21.45 -4.90 3.31
N GLY A 240 -21.07 -5.07 2.05
CA GLY A 240 -21.69 -6.03 1.12
C GLY A 240 -22.99 -5.54 0.46
N ALA A 241 -23.44 -4.32 0.76
CA ALA A 241 -24.69 -3.77 0.25
C ALA A 241 -24.53 -2.92 -1.04
N ALA A 242 -23.36 -2.94 -1.68
CA ALA A 242 -23.04 -2.09 -2.84
C ALA A 242 -24.03 -2.17 -4.01
N GLU A 243 -24.69 -3.31 -4.19
CA GLU A 243 -25.67 -3.54 -5.28
C GLU A 243 -27.13 -3.45 -4.79
N ARG A 244 -27.37 -3.02 -3.55
CA ARG A 244 -28.70 -2.92 -2.92
C ARG A 244 -29.10 -1.47 -2.62
N LEU A 245 -28.70 -0.52 -3.48
CA LEU A 245 -28.93 0.91 -3.27
C LEU A 245 -30.42 1.27 -3.38
N GLU A 246 -31.11 0.79 -4.42
CA GLU A 246 -32.55 1.06 -4.64
C GLU A 246 -33.42 0.56 -3.48
N GLU A 247 -33.05 -0.59 -2.90
CA GLU A 247 -33.73 -1.13 -1.72
C GLU A 247 -33.53 -0.23 -0.49
N LEU A 248 -32.31 0.30 -0.29
CA LEU A 248 -32.04 1.25 0.78
C LEU A 248 -32.79 2.56 0.58
N GLU A 249 -32.85 3.09 -0.64
CA GLU A 249 -33.62 4.29 -0.97
C GLU A 249 -35.11 4.09 -0.65
N THR A 250 -35.67 2.92 -1.01
CA THR A 250 -37.06 2.57 -0.71
C THR A 250 -37.31 2.49 0.81
N LEU A 251 -36.41 1.84 1.56
CA LEU A 251 -36.55 1.70 3.01
C LEU A 251 -36.39 3.01 3.77
N LEU A 252 -35.70 3.98 3.17
CA LEU A 252 -35.40 5.29 3.73
C LEU A 252 -36.27 6.39 3.12
N ASP A 253 -37.35 6.04 2.41
CA ASP A 253 -38.31 7.01 1.93
C ASP A 253 -38.85 7.85 3.11
N GLY A 254 -38.87 9.17 2.93
CA GLY A 254 -39.18 10.13 3.98
C GLY A 254 -38.04 10.48 4.96
N TYR A 255 -36.86 9.88 4.84
CA TYR A 255 -35.66 10.32 5.57
C TYR A 255 -34.84 11.30 4.71
N GLU A 256 -34.39 12.40 5.32
CA GLU A 256 -33.50 13.36 4.67
C GLU A 256 -32.04 12.85 4.64
N VAL A 257 -31.79 11.80 3.87
CA VAL A 257 -30.48 11.15 3.69
C VAL A 257 -30.22 10.84 2.23
N GLY A 258 -28.95 10.86 1.82
CA GLY A 258 -28.51 10.34 0.53
C GLY A 258 -28.14 8.86 0.61
N VAL A 259 -28.23 8.14 -0.50
CA VAL A 259 -27.70 6.77 -0.64
C VAL A 259 -26.64 6.78 -1.73
N ALA A 260 -25.48 6.17 -1.46
CA ALA A 260 -24.38 6.14 -2.41
C ALA A 260 -23.56 4.84 -2.30
N LYS A 261 -22.87 4.48 -3.38
CA LYS A 261 -21.90 3.39 -3.38
C LYS A 261 -20.60 3.80 -2.68
N ALA A 262 -20.07 2.93 -1.82
CA ALA A 262 -18.80 3.11 -1.12
C ALA A 262 -17.95 1.82 -1.24
N GLY A 263 -17.31 1.62 -2.39
CA GLY A 263 -16.59 0.38 -2.69
C GLY A 263 -17.53 -0.81 -2.74
N LYS A 264 -17.30 -1.81 -1.87
CA LYS A 264 -18.18 -2.99 -1.69
C LYS A 264 -19.34 -2.73 -0.70
N SER A 265 -19.47 -1.52 -0.18
CA SER A 265 -20.51 -1.12 0.76
C SER A 265 -21.52 -0.19 0.11
N ALA A 266 -22.71 -0.10 0.69
CA ALA A 266 -23.59 1.07 0.52
C ALA A 266 -23.32 2.08 1.64
N ALA A 267 -23.54 3.36 1.38
CA ALA A 267 -23.43 4.43 2.34
C ALA A 267 -24.76 5.20 2.40
N VAL A 268 -25.35 5.26 3.59
CA VAL A 268 -26.43 6.21 3.91
C VAL A 268 -25.79 7.46 4.47
N ARG A 269 -26.01 8.60 3.82
CA ARG A 269 -25.19 9.80 3.97
C ARG A 269 -25.99 10.98 4.49
N LEU A 270 -25.40 11.66 5.46
CA LEU A 270 -25.77 13.02 5.85
C LEU A 270 -24.65 13.97 5.42
N GLN A 271 -25.04 15.07 4.74
CA GLN A 271 -24.13 16.18 4.44
C GLN A 271 -23.96 17.06 5.68
N VAL A 272 -22.72 17.43 5.97
CA VAL A 272 -22.32 18.34 7.05
C VAL A 272 -21.26 19.31 6.52
N ASN A 273 -20.93 20.35 7.27
CA ASN A 273 -19.87 21.25 6.86
C ASN A 273 -18.51 20.54 6.92
N SER A 274 -17.64 20.82 5.95
CA SER A 274 -16.26 20.34 5.93
C SER A 274 -15.47 20.83 7.15
N ILE A 275 -14.53 20.01 7.61
CA ILE A 275 -13.65 20.30 8.74
C ILE A 275 -12.20 20.27 8.26
N ASP A 276 -11.46 21.35 8.50
CA ASP A 276 -10.03 21.42 8.24
C ASP A 276 -9.26 20.90 9.46
N ARG A 277 -8.73 19.69 9.34
CA ARG A 277 -7.89 19.02 10.36
C ARG A 277 -6.52 19.67 10.59
N PHE A 278 -6.13 20.67 9.78
CA PHE A 278 -4.90 21.43 9.95
C PHE A 278 -5.11 22.76 10.68
N ALA A 279 -6.36 23.23 10.77
CA ALA A 279 -6.75 24.42 11.52
C ALA A 279 -7.00 24.10 13.01
N PRO A 280 -6.97 25.10 13.91
CA PRO A 280 -7.27 24.89 15.32
C PRO A 280 -8.62 24.21 15.53
N PHE A 281 -8.69 23.29 16.49
CA PHE A 281 -9.93 22.56 16.79
C PHE A 281 -11.00 23.52 17.34
N GLU A 282 -10.60 24.44 18.21
CA GLU A 282 -11.49 25.38 18.91
C GLU A 282 -12.26 26.28 17.95
N SER A 283 -11.68 26.66 16.81
CA SER A 283 -12.36 27.48 15.80
C SER A 283 -13.44 26.72 15.03
N GLN A 284 -13.44 25.39 15.10
CA GLN A 284 -14.35 24.52 14.34
C GLN A 284 -15.19 23.61 15.26
N GLN A 285 -15.14 23.82 16.58
CA GLN A 285 -15.79 22.92 17.54
C GLN A 285 -17.30 22.74 17.25
N GLN A 286 -18.02 23.82 16.91
CA GLN A 286 -19.44 23.72 16.56
C GLN A 286 -19.68 22.88 15.30
N VAL A 287 -18.80 22.98 14.31
CA VAL A 287 -18.89 22.18 13.08
C VAL A 287 -18.64 20.70 13.40
N VAL A 288 -17.65 20.42 14.24
CA VAL A 288 -17.38 19.07 14.75
C VAL A 288 -18.60 18.49 15.47
N GLU A 289 -19.23 19.27 16.36
CA GLU A 289 -20.44 18.87 17.08
C GLU A 289 -21.61 18.58 16.14
N ASN A 290 -21.78 19.36 15.06
CA ASN A 290 -22.80 19.08 14.05
C ASN A 290 -22.55 17.74 13.34
N GLY A 291 -21.30 17.44 13.02
CA GLY A 291 -20.90 16.14 12.45
C GLY A 291 -21.13 14.95 13.41
N LEU A 292 -20.84 15.12 14.70
CA LEU A 292 -21.12 14.12 15.72
C LEU A 292 -22.62 13.88 15.90
N ASN A 293 -23.44 14.94 15.90
CA ASN A 293 -24.89 14.83 15.92
C ASN A 293 -25.44 14.10 14.68
N ALA A 294 -24.87 14.33 13.51
CA ALA A 294 -25.23 13.57 12.30
C ALA A 294 -24.88 12.08 12.46
N ALA A 295 -23.73 11.76 13.07
CA ALA A 295 -23.38 10.37 13.38
C ALA A 295 -24.38 9.72 14.36
N ILE A 296 -24.87 10.46 15.37
CA ILE A 296 -25.95 9.97 16.26
C ILE A 296 -27.24 9.68 15.50
N LYS A 297 -27.67 10.57 14.61
CA LYS A 297 -28.86 10.32 13.77
C LYS A 297 -28.71 9.03 12.96
N LEU A 298 -27.50 8.75 12.46
CA LEU A 298 -27.19 7.54 11.73
C LEU A 298 -27.15 6.27 12.60
N ILE A 299 -26.97 6.38 13.92
CA ILE A 299 -27.18 5.25 14.83
C ILE A 299 -28.64 4.79 14.78
N GLU A 300 -29.59 5.71 14.85
CA GLU A 300 -31.02 5.38 14.82
C GLU A 300 -31.45 4.77 13.48
N ILE A 301 -30.95 5.32 12.37
CA ILE A 301 -31.17 4.75 11.03
C ILE A 301 -30.53 3.36 10.94
N GLY A 302 -29.31 3.17 11.44
CA GLY A 302 -28.65 1.86 11.43
C GLY A 302 -29.40 0.80 12.24
N LYS A 303 -30.01 1.15 13.37
CA LYS A 303 -30.88 0.26 14.16
C LYS A 303 -32.15 -0.14 13.40
N LEU A 304 -32.71 0.75 12.58
CA LEU A 304 -33.85 0.45 11.73
C LEU A 304 -33.44 -0.53 10.61
N LEU A 305 -32.34 -0.22 9.93
CA LEU A 305 -31.84 -1.01 8.80
C LEU A 305 -31.35 -2.39 9.25
N SER A 306 -30.72 -2.52 10.40
CA SER A 306 -30.29 -3.82 10.93
C SER A 306 -31.48 -4.79 11.11
N LYS A 307 -32.66 -4.27 11.46
CA LYS A 307 -33.90 -5.04 11.61
C LYS A 307 -34.62 -5.36 10.32
N LYS A 308 -34.47 -4.54 9.27
CA LYS A 308 -35.27 -4.65 8.03
C LYS A 308 -34.47 -5.18 6.83
N PHE A 309 -33.17 -4.88 6.77
CA PHE A 309 -32.36 -5.07 5.57
C PHE A 309 -31.67 -6.44 5.48
N PHE A 310 -31.62 -7.18 6.58
CA PHE A 310 -30.98 -8.49 6.68
C PHE A 310 -31.89 -9.59 7.22
N VAL A 311 -33.21 -9.38 7.20
CA VAL A 311 -34.18 -10.44 7.50
C VAL A 311 -34.14 -11.43 6.33
N PRO A 312 -33.87 -12.73 6.56
CA PRO A 312 -34.08 -13.73 5.53
C PRO A 312 -35.56 -13.75 5.18
N HIS A 313 -35.90 -13.47 3.92
CA HIS A 313 -37.21 -13.82 3.37
C HIS A 313 -37.32 -15.34 3.20
#